data_AF-A0A383BIH7-F1
#
_entry.id   AF-A0A383BIH7-F1
#
_cell.length_a   1.000
_cell.length_b   1.000
_cell.length_c   1.000
_cell.angle_alpha   90.00
_cell.angle_beta   90.00
_cell.angle_gamma   90.00
#
_symmetry.space_group_name_H-M   'P 1'
#
loop_
_entity.id
_entity.type
_entity.pdbx_description
1 polymer ?
#
loop_
_entity_poly.entity_id
_entity_poly.type
_entity_poly.pdbx_seq_one_letter_code
_entity_poly.pdbx_strand_id
1 'polypeptide(L)'
;EFALLEERLDLKHKIKLIESYDISHFSGKNAVAGLVSFNSQGKVKDLYRIYNISEKNSGNDIGSMQEVIKRRFTKKNIDLILPSIILIDGGQVHLKAVRKVLSELNIDGIYLLSISKGSRRKKELDLVHTENGEKLNLSNQFKDLILLQEIRDETHRFSITKQRNKESKKITKSSLDSIKYIGKKRKKILLRFFGSFNQIGKASQKDLMKVRGIGKTTAEIIFKNLH
;
A
#
# COMPACT_ATOMS: atom_id res chain seq x y z
N GLU A 1 8.06 -20.80 8.82
CA GLU A 1 7.62 -22.13 8.36
C GLU A 1 6.09 -22.16 8.35
N PHE A 2 5.46 -22.70 7.29
CA PHE A 2 4.01 -22.62 7.07
C PHE A 2 3.24 -23.90 7.45
N ALA A 3 3.93 -24.92 7.96
CA ALA A 3 3.36 -26.26 8.18
C ALA A 3 2.05 -26.28 8.99
N LEU A 4 1.97 -25.49 10.06
CA LEU A 4 0.78 -25.44 10.92
C LEU A 4 -0.43 -24.81 10.19
N LEU A 5 -0.18 -23.79 9.37
CA LEU A 5 -1.20 -23.18 8.52
C LEU A 5 -1.64 -24.12 7.39
N GLU A 6 -0.71 -24.91 6.83
CA GLU A 6 -1.01 -25.94 5.81
C GLU A 6 -1.95 -27.02 6.34
N GLU A 7 -1.65 -27.55 7.53
CA GLU A 7 -2.47 -28.56 8.21
C GLU A 7 -3.88 -28.03 8.51
N ARG A 8 -3.96 -26.82 9.06
CA ARG A 8 -5.24 -26.23 9.47
C ARG A 8 -6.18 -25.92 8.31
N LEU A 9 -5.63 -25.54 7.18
CA LEU A 9 -6.38 -25.24 5.97
C LEU A 9 -6.63 -26.50 5.11
N ASP A 10 -6.19 -27.68 5.59
CA ASP A 10 -6.24 -28.94 4.86
C ASP A 10 -5.68 -28.83 3.43
N LEU A 11 -4.51 -28.15 3.31
CA LEU A 11 -3.90 -27.90 2.01
C LEU A 11 -3.22 -29.17 1.50
N LYS A 12 -3.64 -29.61 0.32
CA LYS A 12 -3.01 -30.73 -0.40
C LYS A 12 -1.59 -30.43 -0.86
N HIS A 13 -1.20 -29.16 -0.91
CA HIS A 13 0.10 -28.71 -1.41
C HIS A 13 0.71 -27.69 -0.46
N LYS A 14 2.06 -27.72 -0.37
CA LYS A 14 2.80 -26.75 0.43
C LYS A 14 2.59 -25.32 -0.06
N ILE A 15 2.49 -24.39 0.89
CA ILE A 15 2.42 -22.96 0.65
C ILE A 15 3.80 -22.50 0.13
N LYS A 16 3.85 -22.11 -1.15
CA LYS A 16 5.07 -21.56 -1.76
C LYS A 16 5.15 -20.05 -1.57
N LEU A 17 4.01 -19.38 -1.69
CA LEU A 17 3.90 -17.93 -1.66
C LEU A 17 2.54 -17.50 -1.11
N ILE A 18 2.55 -16.56 -0.18
CA ILE A 18 1.38 -15.84 0.29
C ILE A 18 1.48 -14.42 -0.28
N GLU A 19 0.44 -13.97 -0.97
CA GLU A 19 0.27 -12.57 -1.35
C GLU A 19 -0.78 -11.91 -0.47
N SER A 20 -0.52 -10.70 0.01
CA SER A 20 -1.45 -9.96 0.85
C SER A 20 -1.75 -8.58 0.28
N TYR A 21 -3.03 -8.20 0.34
CA TYR A 21 -3.58 -7.00 -0.28
C TYR A 21 -4.30 -6.11 0.73
N ASP A 22 -3.98 -4.82 0.73
CA ASP A 22 -4.61 -3.77 1.56
C ASP A 22 -4.93 -2.55 0.67
N ILE A 23 -6.14 -2.00 0.84
CA ILE A 23 -6.56 -0.75 0.18
C ILE A 23 -6.41 0.40 1.18
N SER A 24 -5.55 1.36 0.84
CA SER A 24 -5.31 2.54 1.67
C SER A 24 -5.94 3.77 1.04
N HIS A 25 -6.83 4.42 1.79
CA HIS A 25 -7.50 5.65 1.42
C HIS A 25 -6.85 6.85 2.10
N PHE A 26 -6.69 7.94 1.36
CA PHE A 26 -6.34 9.24 1.91
C PHE A 26 -7.38 10.24 1.43
N SER A 27 -8.23 10.72 2.34
CA SER A 27 -9.21 11.78 2.07
C SER A 27 -10.18 11.50 0.90
N GLY A 28 -10.49 10.23 0.62
CA GLY A 28 -11.47 9.80 -0.40
C GLY A 28 -11.03 9.94 -1.87
N LYS A 29 -9.80 10.39 -2.14
CA LYS A 29 -9.24 10.51 -3.50
C LYS A 29 -7.86 9.87 -3.57
N ASN A 30 -7.48 9.31 -4.72
CA ASN A 30 -6.17 8.68 -4.95
C ASN A 30 -5.89 7.46 -4.06
N ALA A 31 -6.88 6.56 -3.92
CA ALA A 31 -6.66 5.28 -3.25
C ALA A 31 -5.48 4.52 -3.89
N VAL A 32 -4.76 3.79 -3.05
CA VAL A 32 -3.70 2.89 -3.49
C VAL A 32 -3.92 1.53 -2.87
N ALA A 33 -3.58 0.48 -3.61
CA ALA A 33 -3.48 -0.85 -3.04
C ALA A 33 -2.02 -1.27 -2.90
N GLY A 34 -1.67 -1.78 -1.73
CA GLY A 34 -0.42 -2.46 -1.50
C GLY A 34 -0.56 -3.96 -1.66
N LEU A 35 0.39 -4.54 -2.39
CA LEU A 35 0.66 -5.96 -2.45
C LEU A 35 2.01 -6.22 -1.79
N VAL A 36 2.02 -7.12 -0.81
CA VAL A 36 3.25 -7.70 -0.23
C VAL A 36 3.23 -9.21 -0.39
N SER A 37 4.41 -9.81 -0.44
CA SER A 37 4.55 -11.25 -0.65
C SER A 37 5.44 -11.88 0.40
N PHE A 38 5.10 -13.09 0.83
CA PHE A 38 5.83 -13.87 1.82
C PHE A 38 6.03 -15.30 1.31
N ASN A 39 7.21 -15.86 1.53
CA ASN A 39 7.51 -17.28 1.32
C ASN A 39 7.98 -17.91 2.64
N SER A 40 8.41 -19.17 2.61
CA SER A 40 8.89 -19.89 3.81
C SER A 40 10.08 -19.23 4.50
N GLN A 41 10.84 -18.37 3.80
CA GLN A 41 11.98 -17.59 4.31
C GLN A 41 11.58 -16.19 4.80
N GLY A 42 10.32 -15.78 4.64
CA GLY A 42 9.79 -14.49 5.07
C GLY A 42 9.45 -13.54 3.93
N LYS A 43 9.71 -12.25 4.10
CA LYS A 43 9.29 -11.17 3.19
C LYS A 43 10.01 -11.24 1.84
N VAL A 44 9.27 -11.37 0.74
CA VAL A 44 9.80 -11.35 -0.63
C VAL A 44 9.61 -9.95 -1.23
N LYS A 45 10.47 -9.01 -0.83
CA LYS A 45 10.33 -7.58 -1.16
C LYS A 45 10.34 -7.29 -2.67
N ASP A 46 11.02 -8.10 -3.46
CA ASP A 46 11.08 -7.94 -4.92
C ASP A 46 9.73 -8.17 -5.62
N LEU A 47 8.80 -8.84 -4.94
CA LEU A 47 7.44 -9.07 -5.41
C LEU A 47 6.44 -8.04 -4.88
N TYR A 48 6.87 -7.09 -4.02
CA TYR A 48 5.97 -6.07 -3.50
C TYR A 48 5.54 -5.12 -4.63
N ARG A 49 4.27 -4.76 -4.68
CA ARG A 49 3.73 -3.86 -5.72
C ARG A 49 2.78 -2.84 -5.10
N ILE A 50 2.77 -1.63 -5.68
CA ILE A 50 1.76 -0.62 -5.40
C ILE A 50 0.93 -0.42 -6.65
N TYR A 51 -0.38 -0.43 -6.48
CA TYR A 51 -1.35 -0.13 -7.53
C TYR A 51 -2.01 1.20 -7.20
N ASN A 52 -1.97 2.15 -8.15
CA ASN A 52 -2.84 3.31 -8.08
C ASN A 52 -4.24 2.87 -8.51
N ILE A 53 -5.24 3.08 -7.66
CA ILE A 53 -6.64 2.76 -7.98
C ILE A 53 -7.21 3.82 -8.90
N SER A 54 -8.06 3.41 -9.84
CA SER A 54 -8.79 4.34 -10.71
C SER A 54 -9.69 5.29 -9.93
N GLU A 55 -9.93 6.49 -10.46
CA GLU A 55 -10.82 7.47 -9.81
C GLU A 55 -12.23 6.91 -9.59
N LYS A 56 -12.72 6.11 -10.56
CA LYS A 56 -14.01 5.41 -10.47
C LYS A 56 -14.13 4.55 -9.21
N ASN A 57 -13.06 3.87 -8.82
CA ASN A 57 -13.08 2.92 -7.69
C ASN A 57 -12.48 3.51 -6.41
N SER A 58 -11.89 4.70 -6.44
CA SER A 58 -11.12 5.28 -5.32
C SER A 58 -11.93 5.56 -4.04
N GLY A 59 -13.27 5.45 -4.07
CA GLY A 59 -14.15 5.52 -2.90
C GLY A 59 -14.92 4.24 -2.63
N ASN A 60 -14.58 3.14 -3.31
CA ASN A 60 -15.21 1.83 -3.21
C ASN A 60 -14.13 0.77 -2.97
N ASP A 61 -13.97 0.34 -1.71
CA ASP A 61 -12.97 -0.64 -1.29
C ASP A 61 -13.11 -1.97 -2.04
N ILE A 62 -14.33 -2.46 -2.21
CA ILE A 62 -14.61 -3.71 -2.92
C ILE A 62 -14.23 -3.57 -4.40
N GLY A 63 -14.66 -2.48 -5.05
CA GLY A 63 -14.32 -2.20 -6.45
C GLY A 63 -12.82 -2.02 -6.67
N SER A 64 -12.14 -1.38 -5.70
CA SER A 64 -10.69 -1.23 -5.69
C SER A 64 -9.98 -2.57 -5.62
N MET A 65 -10.42 -3.46 -4.73
CA MET A 65 -9.87 -4.80 -4.60
C MET A 65 -10.04 -5.61 -5.90
N GLN A 66 -11.24 -5.59 -6.49
CA GLN A 66 -11.51 -6.26 -7.76
C GLN A 66 -10.61 -5.74 -8.89
N GLU A 67 -10.43 -4.43 -8.98
CA GLU A 67 -9.55 -3.81 -9.97
C GLU A 67 -8.11 -4.31 -9.82
N VAL A 68 -7.59 -4.34 -8.60
CA VAL A 68 -6.20 -4.73 -8.31
C VAL A 68 -5.95 -6.19 -8.64
N ILE A 69 -6.83 -7.08 -8.19
CA ILE A 69 -6.75 -8.51 -8.51
C ILE A 69 -6.82 -8.70 -10.02
N LYS A 70 -7.78 -8.07 -10.71
CA LYS A 70 -7.87 -8.15 -12.16
C LYS A 70 -6.57 -7.73 -12.83
N ARG A 71 -5.96 -6.63 -12.40
CA ARG A 71 -4.69 -6.13 -12.95
C ARG A 71 -3.50 -7.03 -12.64
N ARG A 72 -3.42 -7.61 -11.44
CA ARG A 72 -2.36 -8.56 -11.05
C ARG A 72 -2.34 -9.79 -11.93
N PHE A 73 -3.52 -10.29 -12.28
CA PHE A 73 -3.69 -11.59 -12.91
C PHE A 73 -3.96 -11.55 -14.43
N THR A 74 -4.37 -10.40 -14.98
CA THR A 74 -4.46 -10.20 -16.44
C THR A 74 -3.15 -9.77 -17.09
N LYS A 75 -2.15 -9.40 -16.29
CA LYS A 75 -0.86 -8.96 -16.81
C LYS A 75 -0.20 -10.14 -17.53
N LYS A 76 -0.16 -10.08 -18.86
CA LYS A 76 0.51 -11.05 -19.75
C LYS A 76 2.02 -11.09 -19.46
N ASN A 77 2.41 -11.79 -18.40
CA ASN A 77 3.78 -12.18 -18.16
C ASN A 77 3.84 -13.70 -18.16
N ILE A 78 4.74 -14.25 -18.98
CA ILE A 78 4.98 -15.69 -19.13
C ILE A 78 5.47 -16.32 -17.81
N ASP A 79 5.99 -15.53 -16.87
CA ASP A 79 6.51 -15.97 -15.57
C ASP A 79 5.61 -15.57 -14.38
N LEU A 80 4.28 -15.58 -14.56
CA LEU A 80 3.36 -15.24 -13.48
C LEU A 80 3.43 -16.28 -12.35
N ILE A 81 4.17 -15.99 -11.28
CA ILE A 81 4.15 -16.81 -10.07
C ILE A 81 2.77 -16.66 -9.42
N LEU A 82 2.00 -17.75 -9.41
CA LEU A 82 0.72 -17.81 -8.71
C LEU A 82 0.96 -18.03 -7.21
N PRO A 83 0.32 -17.24 -6.33
CA PRO A 83 0.38 -17.50 -4.90
C PRO A 83 -0.42 -18.75 -4.53
N SER A 84 0.00 -19.43 -3.47
CA SER A 84 -0.79 -20.49 -2.84
C SER A 84 -1.98 -19.88 -2.07
N ILE A 85 -1.75 -18.72 -1.43
CA ILE A 85 -2.75 -18.02 -0.63
C ILE A 85 -2.79 -16.54 -1.01
N ILE A 86 -4.00 -16.00 -1.15
CA ILE A 86 -4.25 -14.56 -1.12
C ILE A 86 -4.87 -14.20 0.23
N LEU A 87 -4.20 -13.34 0.99
CA LEU A 87 -4.70 -12.74 2.22
C LEU A 87 -5.26 -11.33 1.93
N ILE A 88 -6.45 -11.04 2.43
CA ILE A 88 -7.09 -9.74 2.27
C ILE A 88 -7.28 -9.08 3.64
N ASP A 89 -6.90 -7.80 3.77
CA ASP A 89 -7.33 -6.99 4.91
C ASP A 89 -8.79 -6.57 4.72
N GLY A 90 -9.71 -7.30 5.34
CA GLY A 90 -11.15 -7.13 5.13
C GLY A 90 -11.99 -8.31 5.61
N GLY A 91 -13.31 -8.21 5.41
CA GLY A 91 -14.26 -9.30 5.72
C GLY A 91 -14.68 -10.13 4.50
N GLN A 92 -15.65 -11.03 4.72
CA GLN A 92 -16.16 -11.99 3.73
C GLN A 92 -16.56 -11.39 2.37
N VAL A 93 -17.10 -10.17 2.37
CA VAL A 93 -17.51 -9.48 1.13
C VAL A 93 -16.33 -9.28 0.17
N HIS A 94 -15.12 -9.07 0.70
CA HIS A 94 -13.91 -8.94 -0.11
C HIS A 94 -13.48 -10.29 -0.70
N LEU A 95 -13.57 -11.38 0.07
CA LEU A 95 -13.27 -12.73 -0.42
C LEU A 95 -14.16 -13.09 -1.60
N LYS A 96 -15.47 -12.88 -1.47
CA LYS A 96 -16.43 -13.12 -2.56
C LYS A 96 -16.10 -12.28 -3.80
N ALA A 97 -15.72 -11.02 -3.60
CA ALA A 97 -15.37 -10.13 -4.70
C ALA A 97 -14.09 -10.57 -5.43
N VAL A 98 -13.07 -11.02 -4.69
CA VAL A 98 -11.81 -11.54 -5.25
C VAL A 98 -12.03 -12.86 -5.95
N ARG A 99 -12.76 -13.81 -5.33
CA ARG A 99 -13.12 -15.09 -5.94
C ARG A 99 -13.83 -14.88 -7.26
N LYS A 100 -14.81 -13.97 -7.31
CA LYS A 100 -15.53 -13.63 -8.55
C LYS A 100 -14.55 -13.23 -9.67
N VAL A 101 -13.60 -12.34 -9.37
CA VAL A 101 -12.61 -11.89 -10.37
C VAL A 101 -11.67 -13.02 -10.80
N LEU A 102 -11.21 -13.87 -9.88
CA LEU A 102 -10.36 -15.01 -10.24
C LEU A 102 -11.10 -16.00 -11.14
N SER A 103 -12.36 -16.30 -10.83
CA SER A 103 -13.22 -17.15 -11.67
C SER A 103 -13.47 -16.54 -13.06
N GLU A 104 -13.72 -15.22 -13.15
CA GLU A 104 -13.85 -14.52 -14.45
C GLU A 104 -12.56 -14.62 -15.30
N LEU A 105 -11.41 -14.82 -14.66
CA LEU A 105 -10.11 -14.99 -15.31
C LEU A 105 -9.71 -16.45 -15.50
N ASN A 106 -10.58 -17.41 -15.12
CA ASN A 106 -10.29 -18.85 -15.11
C ASN A 106 -9.03 -19.20 -14.30
N ILE A 107 -8.87 -18.59 -13.12
CA ILE A 107 -7.76 -18.84 -12.21
C ILE A 107 -8.27 -19.60 -11.00
N ASP A 108 -7.82 -20.85 -10.90
CA ASP A 108 -8.13 -21.77 -9.81
C ASP A 108 -6.88 -22.11 -9.00
N GLY A 109 -7.06 -22.87 -7.91
CA GLY A 109 -5.96 -23.37 -7.08
C GLY A 109 -5.35 -22.36 -6.11
N ILE A 110 -5.90 -21.14 -6.02
CA ILE A 110 -5.53 -20.14 -5.01
C ILE A 110 -6.53 -20.21 -3.87
N TYR A 111 -6.03 -20.37 -2.64
CA TYR A 111 -6.84 -20.26 -1.42
C TYR A 111 -7.00 -18.79 -1.02
N LEU A 112 -8.22 -18.35 -0.71
CA LEU A 112 -8.45 -17.00 -0.20
C LEU A 112 -8.71 -17.00 1.30
N LEU A 113 -8.03 -16.09 1.99
CA LEU A 113 -8.24 -15.79 3.41
C LEU A 113 -8.46 -14.30 3.57
N SER A 114 -9.31 -13.93 4.52
CA SER A 114 -9.37 -12.54 4.97
C SER A 114 -9.15 -12.45 6.45
N ILE A 115 -8.50 -11.38 6.87
CA ILE A 115 -8.30 -11.08 8.28
C ILE A 115 -8.95 -9.73 8.57
N SER A 116 -9.82 -9.71 9.57
CA SER A 116 -10.50 -8.51 10.03
C SER A 116 -10.18 -8.25 11.49
N LYS A 117 -10.04 -6.98 11.87
CA LYS A 117 -9.78 -6.60 13.26
C LYS A 117 -10.88 -7.14 14.18
N GLY A 118 -10.45 -7.77 15.27
CA GLY A 118 -11.33 -8.24 16.32
C GLY A 118 -12.05 -7.13 17.07
N SER A 119 -13.08 -7.50 17.83
CA SER A 119 -13.74 -6.58 18.75
C SER A 119 -12.72 -5.97 19.72
N ARG A 120 -12.90 -4.69 20.10
CA ARG A 120 -12.03 -3.95 21.04
C ARG A 120 -10.55 -3.77 20.64
N ARG A 121 -10.18 -3.98 19.36
CA ARG A 121 -8.79 -3.81 18.85
C ARG A 121 -7.73 -4.69 19.54
N LYS A 122 -8.14 -5.77 20.20
CA LYS A 122 -7.19 -6.75 20.74
C LYS A 122 -6.78 -7.73 19.64
N LYS A 123 -5.48 -7.91 19.41
CA LYS A 123 -4.95 -8.79 18.37
C LYS A 123 -5.43 -10.24 18.52
N GLU A 124 -5.55 -10.73 19.74
CA GLU A 124 -6.08 -12.08 20.03
C GLU A 124 -7.53 -12.33 19.57
N LEU A 125 -8.28 -11.27 19.23
CA LEU A 125 -9.67 -11.35 18.78
C LEU A 125 -9.81 -11.18 17.26
N ASP A 126 -8.71 -11.02 16.53
CA ASP A 126 -8.75 -10.92 15.07
C ASP A 126 -9.39 -12.18 14.47
N LEU A 127 -10.31 -11.95 13.54
CA LEU A 127 -11.07 -13.02 12.91
C LEU A 127 -10.48 -13.30 11.54
N VAL A 128 -10.17 -14.58 11.29
CA VAL A 128 -9.77 -15.08 9.98
C VAL A 128 -10.97 -15.77 9.34
N HIS A 129 -11.34 -15.33 8.15
CA HIS A 129 -12.47 -15.85 7.38
C HIS A 129 -11.97 -16.65 6.18
N THR A 130 -12.61 -17.77 5.91
CA THR A 130 -12.42 -18.56 4.70
C THR A 130 -13.51 -18.27 3.68
N GLU A 131 -13.34 -18.77 2.46
CA GLU A 131 -14.29 -18.54 1.37
C GLU A 131 -15.68 -19.13 1.63
N ASN A 132 -15.73 -20.22 2.40
CA ASN A 132 -16.96 -20.89 2.81
C ASN A 132 -17.71 -20.14 3.92
N GLY A 133 -17.16 -19.01 4.40
CA GLY A 133 -17.75 -18.21 5.48
C GLY A 133 -17.48 -18.78 6.87
N GLU A 134 -16.65 -19.82 6.97
CA GLU A 134 -16.20 -20.36 8.24
C GLU A 134 -15.19 -19.40 8.88
N LYS A 135 -15.32 -19.22 10.19
CA LYS A 135 -14.34 -18.50 10.99
C LYS A 135 -13.32 -19.52 11.47
N LEU A 136 -12.08 -19.36 11.06
CA LEU A 136 -10.99 -20.17 11.62
C LEU A 136 -10.78 -19.72 13.05
N ASN A 137 -11.15 -20.58 14.00
CA ASN A 137 -10.85 -20.33 15.40
C ASN A 137 -9.36 -20.62 15.65
N LEU A 138 -8.54 -19.57 15.56
CA LEU A 138 -7.11 -19.64 15.79
C LEU A 138 -6.73 -19.39 17.27
N SER A 139 -7.71 -19.22 18.18
CA SER A 139 -7.47 -18.82 19.57
C SER A 139 -6.59 -19.79 20.35
N ASN A 140 -6.57 -21.07 19.98
CA ASN A 140 -5.87 -22.12 20.73
C ASN A 140 -4.42 -22.34 20.29
N GLN A 141 -3.99 -21.75 19.16
CA GLN A 141 -2.61 -21.84 18.67
C GLN A 141 -2.19 -20.52 18.03
N PHE A 142 -1.52 -19.68 18.81
CA PHE A 142 -1.18 -18.29 18.48
C PHE A 142 -0.27 -18.13 17.25
N LYS A 143 0.49 -19.13 16.82
CA LYS A 143 1.56 -18.98 15.81
C LYS A 143 1.04 -18.61 14.41
N ASP A 144 -0.01 -19.28 13.92
CA ASP A 144 -0.56 -19.00 12.59
C ASP A 144 -1.26 -17.65 12.54
N LEU A 145 -1.99 -17.32 13.61
CA LEU A 145 -2.64 -16.01 13.72
C LEU A 145 -1.60 -14.89 13.75
N ILE A 146 -0.51 -15.07 14.52
CA ILE A 146 0.60 -14.12 14.55
C ILE A 146 1.21 -13.94 13.15
N LEU A 147 1.41 -15.03 12.40
CA LEU A 147 1.93 -14.96 11.03
C LEU A 147 0.99 -14.16 10.12
N LEU A 148 -0.31 -14.48 10.09
CA LEU A 148 -1.29 -13.76 9.26
C LEU A 148 -1.39 -12.28 9.67
N GLN A 149 -1.30 -11.98 10.97
CA GLN A 149 -1.24 -10.62 11.48
C GLN A 149 0.03 -9.89 11.06
N GLU A 150 1.19 -10.55 11.10
CA GLU A 150 2.45 -9.94 10.64
C GLU A 150 2.37 -9.58 9.16
N ILE A 151 1.84 -10.50 8.34
CA ILE A 151 1.64 -10.28 6.90
C ILE A 151 0.69 -9.09 6.68
N ARG A 152 -0.47 -9.06 7.37
CA ARG A 152 -1.42 -7.94 7.30
C ARG A 152 -0.77 -6.62 7.71
N ASP A 153 -0.14 -6.59 8.88
CA ASP A 153 0.47 -5.39 9.45
C ASP A 153 1.59 -4.86 8.52
N GLU A 154 2.38 -5.74 7.88
CA GLU A 154 3.35 -5.37 6.86
C GLU A 154 2.69 -4.81 5.59
N THR A 155 1.58 -5.39 5.15
CA THR A 155 0.82 -4.92 3.98
C THR A 155 0.31 -3.50 4.22
N HIS A 156 -0.35 -3.30 5.36
CA HIS A 156 -0.88 -2.01 5.78
C HIS A 156 0.23 -0.96 5.91
N ARG A 157 1.35 -1.32 6.56
CA ARG A 157 2.55 -0.46 6.68
C ARG A 157 3.06 -0.06 5.29
N PHE A 158 3.15 -1.00 4.36
CA PHE A 158 3.65 -0.77 3.02
C PHE A 158 2.73 0.18 2.23
N SER A 159 1.42 -0.07 2.24
CA SER A 159 0.41 0.78 1.59
C SER A 159 0.44 2.21 2.12
N ILE A 160 0.37 2.40 3.45
CA ILE A 160 0.37 3.71 4.10
C ILE A 160 1.66 4.46 3.77
N THR A 161 2.82 3.79 3.88
CA THR A 161 4.12 4.43 3.63
C THR A 161 4.20 4.95 2.20
N LYS A 162 3.73 4.16 1.23
CA LYS A 162 3.76 4.52 -0.18
C LYS A 162 2.75 5.62 -0.51
N GLN A 163 1.56 5.58 0.10
CA GLN A 163 0.57 6.65 -0.05
C GLN A 163 1.09 7.98 0.52
N ARG A 164 1.63 7.99 1.74
CA ARG A 164 2.22 9.19 2.35
C ARG A 164 3.34 9.77 1.49
N ASN A 165 4.26 8.93 1.01
CA ASN A 165 5.34 9.37 0.14
C ASN A 165 4.84 9.95 -1.20
N LYS A 166 3.77 9.40 -1.76
CA LYS A 166 3.13 9.92 -2.97
C LYS A 166 2.55 11.32 -2.73
N GLU A 167 1.86 11.51 -1.62
CA GLU A 167 1.27 12.80 -1.25
C GLU A 167 2.34 13.85 -0.93
N SER A 168 3.39 13.49 -0.17
CA SER A 168 4.54 14.40 0.06
C SER A 168 5.20 14.84 -1.25
N LYS A 169 5.31 13.94 -2.24
CA LYS A 169 5.84 14.26 -3.58
C LYS A 169 4.90 15.15 -4.39
N LYS A 170 3.58 14.98 -4.29
CA LYS A 170 2.61 15.86 -4.96
C LYS A 170 2.67 17.27 -4.40
N ILE A 171 2.67 17.42 -3.07
CA ILE A 171 2.85 18.72 -2.39
C ILE A 171 4.17 19.36 -2.84
N THR A 172 5.25 18.57 -2.87
CA THR A 172 6.55 19.05 -3.36
C THR A 172 6.48 19.50 -4.83
N LYS A 173 5.80 18.75 -5.71
CA LYS A 173 5.66 19.08 -7.13
C LYS A 173 4.80 20.33 -7.36
N SER A 174 3.67 20.48 -6.65
CA SER A 174 2.82 21.68 -6.77
C SER A 174 3.52 22.94 -6.25
N SER A 175 4.27 22.85 -5.15
CA SER A 175 5.12 23.96 -4.67
C SER A 175 6.33 24.23 -5.57
N LEU A 176 6.83 23.23 -6.30
CA LEU A 176 7.91 23.39 -7.27
C LEU A 176 7.42 24.10 -8.54
N ASP A 177 6.23 23.76 -9.04
CA ASP A 177 5.69 24.31 -10.27
C ASP A 177 4.99 25.66 -10.04
N SER A 178 4.56 25.97 -8.80
CA SER A 178 3.98 27.28 -8.45
C SER A 178 5.00 28.41 -8.52
N ILE A 179 6.29 28.14 -8.28
CA ILE A 179 7.34 29.13 -8.47
C ILE A 179 7.72 29.17 -9.96
N LYS A 180 6.82 29.73 -10.77
CA LYS A 180 7.17 30.24 -12.11
C LYS A 180 8.44 31.10 -11.95
N TYR A 181 9.38 30.94 -12.89
CA TYR A 181 10.66 31.66 -12.96
C TYR A 181 11.83 31.16 -12.10
N ILE A 182 11.72 30.00 -11.41
CA ILE A 182 12.90 29.37 -10.77
C ILE A 182 13.31 28.08 -11.47
N GLY A 183 14.48 28.14 -12.11
CA GLY A 183 15.12 27.00 -12.77
C GLY A 183 15.58 25.90 -11.79
N LYS A 184 15.75 24.69 -12.32
CA LYS A 184 16.13 23.46 -11.56
C LYS A 184 17.35 23.63 -10.66
N LYS A 185 18.34 24.44 -11.06
CA LYS A 185 19.58 24.69 -10.31
C LYS A 185 19.31 25.40 -8.97
N ARG A 186 18.52 26.47 -8.98
CA ARG A 186 18.16 27.24 -7.77
C ARG A 186 17.27 26.44 -6.83
N LYS A 187 16.32 25.66 -7.39
CA LYS A 187 15.49 24.70 -6.63
C LYS A 187 16.33 23.70 -5.83
N LYS A 188 17.35 23.09 -6.46
CA LYS A 188 18.27 22.16 -5.78
C LYS A 188 19.02 22.83 -4.62
N ILE A 189 19.48 24.06 -4.80
CA ILE A 189 20.25 24.77 -3.75
C ILE A 189 19.35 25.13 -2.56
N LEU A 190 18.13 25.63 -2.82
CA LEU A 190 17.15 25.92 -1.78
C LEU A 190 16.79 24.66 -0.98
N LEU A 191 16.53 23.53 -1.65
CA LEU A 191 16.30 22.24 -1.01
C LEU A 191 17.49 21.78 -0.18
N ARG A 192 18.71 21.97 -0.67
CA ARG A 192 19.92 21.58 0.07
C ARG A 192 20.12 22.43 1.34
N PHE A 193 19.70 23.69 1.31
CA PHE A 193 19.84 24.60 2.44
C PHE A 193 18.74 24.39 3.50
N PHE A 194 17.48 24.28 3.07
CA PHE A 194 16.31 24.18 3.97
C PHE A 194 15.82 22.74 4.20
N GLY A 195 16.41 21.73 3.55
CA GLY A 195 16.03 20.32 3.69
C GLY A 195 14.68 19.91 3.09
N SER A 196 13.68 20.79 3.08
CA SER A 196 12.33 20.52 2.56
C SER A 196 11.61 21.78 2.09
N PHE A 197 10.65 21.65 1.16
CA PHE A 197 9.82 22.77 0.72
C PHE A 197 8.94 23.36 1.82
N ASN A 198 8.53 22.54 2.79
CA ASN A 198 7.74 23.04 3.91
C ASN A 198 8.55 24.04 4.76
N GLN A 199 9.86 23.82 4.90
CA GLN A 199 10.75 24.80 5.55
C GLN A 199 10.99 26.03 4.67
N ILE A 200 11.10 25.86 3.35
CA ILE A 200 11.19 26.99 2.40
C ILE A 200 9.94 27.88 2.47
N GLY A 201 8.75 27.28 2.52
CA GLY A 201 7.47 27.99 2.63
C GLY A 201 7.24 28.66 4.00
N LYS A 202 8.05 28.35 5.01
CA LYS A 202 8.05 29.05 6.31
C LYS A 202 9.19 30.07 6.44
N ALA A 203 10.13 30.06 5.50
CA ALA A 203 11.29 30.92 5.55
C ALA A 203 10.90 32.38 5.25
N SER A 204 11.50 33.31 5.98
CA SER A 204 11.37 34.73 5.68
C SER A 204 12.12 35.08 4.39
N GLN A 205 11.78 36.21 3.77
CA GLN A 205 12.54 36.72 2.62
C GLN A 205 14.04 36.89 2.93
N LYS A 206 14.38 37.29 4.18
CA LYS A 206 15.77 37.39 4.64
C LYS A 206 16.46 36.03 4.69
N ASP A 207 15.77 34.98 5.10
CA ASP A 207 16.34 33.62 5.15
C ASP A 207 16.56 33.05 3.75
N LEU A 208 15.65 33.31 2.82
CA LEU A 208 15.81 32.91 1.42
C LEU A 208 17.06 33.54 0.77
N MET A 209 17.39 34.79 1.14
CA MET A 209 18.59 35.49 0.67
C MET A 209 19.91 34.95 1.25
N LYS A 210 19.88 34.15 2.33
CA LYS A 210 21.09 33.48 2.85
C LYS A 210 21.58 32.37 1.93
N VAL A 211 20.73 31.91 1.01
CA VAL A 211 21.06 30.83 0.08
C VAL A 211 21.90 31.35 -1.07
N ARG A 212 23.12 30.84 -1.21
CA ARG A 212 24.06 31.25 -2.27
C ARG A 212 23.44 31.10 -3.66
N GLY A 213 23.34 32.20 -4.41
CA GLY A 213 22.73 32.25 -5.75
C GLY A 213 21.25 32.63 -5.79
N ILE A 214 20.67 32.99 -4.63
CA ILE A 214 19.34 33.59 -4.49
C ILE A 214 19.51 35.07 -4.09
N GLY A 215 19.33 35.97 -5.06
CA GLY A 215 19.36 37.42 -4.82
C GLY A 215 18.00 37.95 -4.33
N LYS A 216 17.95 39.23 -3.96
CA LYS A 216 16.76 39.91 -3.43
C LYS A 216 15.51 39.70 -4.29
N THR A 217 15.61 39.94 -5.60
CA THR A 217 14.50 39.77 -6.55
C THR A 217 13.99 38.33 -6.63
N THR A 218 14.89 37.34 -6.56
CA THR A 218 14.50 35.93 -6.57
C THR A 218 13.84 35.54 -5.24
N ALA A 219 14.35 36.03 -4.12
CA ALA A 219 13.76 35.80 -2.80
C ALA A 219 12.34 36.41 -2.70
N GLU A 220 12.12 37.60 -3.26
CA GLU A 220 10.78 38.24 -3.35
C GLU A 220 9.80 37.40 -4.15
N ILE A 221 10.21 36.90 -5.32
CA ILE A 221 9.37 36.04 -6.16
C ILE A 221 9.03 34.74 -5.42
N ILE A 222 9.99 34.12 -4.74
CA ILE A 222 9.74 32.90 -3.94
C ILE A 222 8.74 33.20 -2.83
N PHE A 223 9.01 34.25 -2.05
CA PHE A 223 8.20 34.61 -0.90
C PHE A 223 6.75 34.89 -1.32
N LYS A 224 6.55 35.70 -2.37
CA LYS A 224 5.21 36.04 -2.90
C LYS A 224 4.45 34.85 -3.52
N ASN A 225 5.12 33.80 -3.97
CA ASN A 225 4.46 32.61 -4.55
C ASN A 225 4.22 31.50 -3.51
N LEU A 226 4.83 31.58 -2.33
CA LEU A 226 4.74 30.55 -1.29
C LEU A 226 3.98 31.00 -0.03
N HIS A 227 3.82 32.31 0.16
CA HIS A 227 3.05 32.96 1.23
C HIS A 227 1.92 33.77 0.62
#